data_AF-A0A7C3AM26-F1
#
_entry.id   AF-A0A7C3AM26-F1
#
_cell.length_a   1.000
_cell.length_b   1.000
_cell.length_c   1.000
_cell.angle_alpha   90.00
_cell.angle_beta   90.00
_cell.angle_gamma   90.00
#
_symmetry.space_group_name_H-M   'P 1'
#
loop_
_entity.id
_entity.type
_entity.pdbx_description
1 polymer ?
#
loop_
_entity_poly.entity_id
_entity_poly.type
_entity_poly.pdbx_seq_one_letter_code
_entity_poly.pdbx_strand_id
1 'polypeptide(L)'
;MRNRCRPGMLKLRGLATGVAGALHRPAHTGQTMVLFALMAVVLFGFLGLAADAGYLISERRGVQNAADAAALVAARLRSRGATEEAATAAALAYVADNEYDGATVDIEYNDYRVTVSVRQEVPPFFIGVLYTGDWVTEATATATWTPIQTPYALIALGHDPAPGITFSGLNAPQGGITIQCDPPMQNCGSIGSNSDVTFNGNPSGYIGGNISAVGALDSVPSSFQYGGIAAGGQGDILDPFAGTPKPECKDKGKITIDDQGRWHLSPGLYTDFQASAPTPTPTPGDGGGKGGGKGSGNGGGSGGSGAPNPKEVIFEGPGIFCFSGEKASLSVENNIPHRSNGGVLLYFT
;
A
#
# COMPACT_ATOMS: atom_id res chain seq x y z
N MET A 1 -115.71 -51.83 -48.84
CA MET A 1 -115.24 -52.99 -48.04
C MET A 1 -114.30 -52.47 -46.96
N ARG A 2 -114.75 -52.37 -45.71
CA ARG A 2 -113.94 -51.87 -44.57
C ARG A 2 -113.97 -52.94 -43.49
N ASN A 3 -112.84 -53.63 -43.29
CA ASN A 3 -112.72 -54.71 -42.32
C ASN A 3 -112.41 -54.18 -40.92
N ARG A 4 -113.09 -54.82 -39.97
CA ARG A 4 -113.10 -54.58 -38.52
C ARG A 4 -111.80 -55.04 -37.87
N CYS A 5 -111.43 -54.44 -36.73
CA CYS A 5 -111.00 -55.20 -35.54
C CYS A 5 -111.14 -54.33 -34.27
N ARG A 6 -111.68 -54.97 -33.21
CA ARG A 6 -112.05 -54.42 -31.89
C ARG A 6 -110.84 -54.34 -30.95
N PRO A 7 -110.87 -53.47 -29.91
CA PRO A 7 -109.80 -53.36 -28.94
C PRO A 7 -109.95 -54.39 -27.81
N GLY A 8 -108.85 -55.05 -27.46
CA GLY A 8 -108.73 -55.90 -26.27
C GLY A 8 -107.76 -55.26 -25.28
N MET A 9 -108.26 -54.90 -24.10
CA MET A 9 -107.48 -54.49 -22.94
C MET A 9 -106.64 -55.67 -22.43
N LEU A 10 -105.32 -55.50 -22.34
CA LEU A 10 -104.44 -56.41 -21.62
C LEU A 10 -103.81 -55.66 -20.43
N LYS A 11 -104.18 -56.07 -19.21
CA LYS A 11 -103.50 -55.67 -17.97
C LYS A 11 -102.21 -56.47 -17.86
N LEU A 12 -101.06 -55.80 -17.75
CA LEU A 12 -99.85 -56.38 -17.17
C LEU A 12 -99.51 -55.67 -15.86
N ARG A 13 -99.50 -56.46 -14.78
CA ARG A 13 -98.85 -56.13 -13.51
C ARG A 13 -97.37 -56.52 -13.63
N GLY A 14 -96.46 -55.68 -13.15
CA GLY A 14 -95.05 -56.01 -13.02
C GLY A 14 -94.30 -54.91 -12.30
N LEU A 15 -94.10 -55.10 -11.00
CA LEU A 15 -93.37 -54.24 -10.08
C LEU A 15 -91.86 -54.43 -10.25
N ALA A 16 -91.12 -53.37 -9.90
CA ALA A 16 -89.74 -53.35 -9.42
C ALA A 16 -88.60 -53.69 -10.41
N THR A 17 -87.62 -52.78 -10.53
CA THR A 17 -86.32 -52.80 -9.81
C THR A 17 -85.24 -52.19 -10.72
N GLY A 18 -84.62 -51.10 -10.28
CA GLY A 18 -83.52 -50.42 -10.98
C GLY A 18 -82.94 -49.35 -10.08
N VAL A 19 -82.23 -49.81 -9.06
CA VAL A 19 -81.64 -49.05 -7.95
C VAL A 19 -80.59 -48.08 -8.48
N ALA A 20 -80.92 -46.79 -8.55
CA ALA A 20 -79.92 -45.72 -8.53
C ALA A 20 -79.45 -45.56 -7.08
N GLY A 21 -78.58 -46.48 -6.65
CA GLY A 21 -77.84 -46.37 -5.40
C GLY A 21 -76.77 -45.29 -5.54
N ALA A 22 -77.19 -44.03 -5.50
CA ALA A 22 -76.28 -42.95 -5.16
C ALA A 22 -75.94 -43.13 -3.68
N LEU A 23 -74.81 -43.81 -3.42
CA LEU A 23 -74.15 -43.80 -2.12
C LEU A 23 -73.79 -42.34 -1.82
N HIS A 24 -74.73 -41.62 -1.20
CA HIS A 24 -74.46 -40.35 -0.56
C HIS A 24 -73.63 -40.67 0.68
N ARG A 25 -72.33 -40.87 0.48
CA ARG A 25 -71.36 -40.83 1.58
C ARG A 25 -71.50 -39.43 2.18
N PRO A 26 -71.90 -39.29 3.44
CA PRO A 26 -71.93 -37.99 4.08
C PRO A 26 -70.49 -37.47 4.07
N ALA A 27 -70.21 -36.49 3.23
CA ALA A 27 -68.96 -35.76 3.28
C ALA A 27 -68.94 -35.04 4.63
N HIS A 28 -68.00 -35.40 5.49
CA HIS A 28 -67.80 -34.76 6.80
C HIS A 28 -67.38 -33.29 6.58
N THR A 29 -68.36 -32.39 6.47
CA THR A 29 -68.20 -30.97 6.11
C THR A 29 -67.46 -30.13 7.15
N GLY A 30 -67.18 -30.66 8.34
CA GLY A 30 -66.39 -29.98 9.38
C GLY A 30 -64.90 -30.34 9.41
N GLN A 31 -64.49 -31.48 8.83
CA GLN A 31 -63.12 -31.99 8.98
C GLN A 31 -62.11 -31.16 8.17
N THR A 32 -62.52 -30.63 7.02
CA THR A 32 -61.68 -29.78 6.17
C THR A 32 -61.35 -28.45 6.83
N MET A 33 -62.28 -27.87 7.59
CA MET A 33 -62.07 -26.62 8.32
C MET A 33 -61.02 -26.78 9.43
N VAL A 34 -61.06 -27.91 10.16
CA VAL A 34 -60.06 -28.22 11.19
C VAL A 34 -58.68 -28.44 10.56
N LEU A 35 -58.60 -29.19 9.47
CA LEU A 35 -57.33 -29.42 8.77
C LEU A 35 -56.75 -28.11 8.21
N PHE A 36 -57.61 -27.25 7.66
CA PHE A 36 -57.21 -25.92 7.18
C PHE A 36 -56.67 -25.05 8.31
N ALA A 37 -57.35 -24.99 9.46
CA ALA A 37 -56.90 -24.23 10.62
C ALA A 37 -55.52 -24.70 11.11
N LEU A 38 -55.30 -26.02 11.19
CA LEU A 38 -54.01 -26.59 11.57
C LEU A 38 -52.91 -26.27 10.56
N MET A 39 -53.20 -26.39 9.26
CA MET A 39 -52.23 -26.04 8.21
C MET A 39 -51.93 -24.53 8.17
N ALA A 40 -52.92 -23.68 8.44
CA ALA A 40 -52.71 -22.24 8.50
C ALA A 40 -51.73 -21.86 9.62
N VAL A 41 -51.86 -22.45 10.82
CA VAL A 41 -50.91 -22.25 11.92
C VAL A 41 -49.48 -22.66 11.51
N VAL A 42 -49.33 -23.79 10.85
CA VAL A 42 -48.02 -24.27 10.35
C VAL A 42 -47.44 -23.29 9.31
N LEU A 43 -48.26 -22.80 8.37
CA LEU A 43 -47.82 -21.84 7.37
C LEU A 43 -47.40 -20.50 7.98
N PHE A 44 -48.12 -20.00 8.99
CA PHE A 44 -47.71 -18.80 9.73
C PHE A 44 -46.43 -19.03 10.54
N GLY A 45 -46.24 -20.23 11.09
CA GLY A 45 -44.97 -20.61 11.73
C GLY A 45 -43.78 -20.54 10.76
N PHE A 46 -43.94 -21.07 9.55
CA PHE A 46 -42.91 -20.97 8.51
C PHE A 46 -42.68 -19.53 8.04
N LEU A 47 -43.72 -18.72 7.95
CA LEU A 47 -43.60 -17.31 7.60
C LEU A 47 -42.81 -16.52 8.66
N GLY A 48 -43.10 -16.74 9.94
CA GLY A 48 -42.36 -16.13 11.04
C GLY A 48 -40.87 -16.53 11.02
N LEU A 49 -40.60 -17.81 10.81
CA LEU A 49 -39.22 -18.31 10.68
C LEU A 49 -38.48 -17.69 9.49
N ALA A 50 -39.17 -17.54 8.34
CA ALA A 50 -38.59 -16.91 7.16
C ALA A 50 -38.28 -15.42 7.38
N ALA A 51 -39.14 -14.71 8.13
CA ALA A 51 -38.93 -13.31 8.49
C ALA A 51 -37.73 -13.14 9.43
N ASP A 52 -37.64 -13.94 10.50
CA ASP A 52 -36.51 -13.91 11.44
C ASP A 52 -35.19 -14.25 10.75
N ALA A 53 -35.18 -15.27 9.89
CA ALA A 53 -33.98 -15.63 9.11
C ALA A 53 -33.58 -14.51 8.15
N GLY A 54 -34.55 -13.85 7.50
CA GLY A 54 -34.31 -12.71 6.63
C GLY A 54 -33.69 -11.53 7.37
N TYR A 55 -34.23 -11.21 8.55
CA TYR A 55 -33.70 -10.15 9.41
C TYR A 55 -32.27 -10.46 9.87
N LEU A 56 -32.00 -11.67 10.35
CA LEU A 56 -30.67 -12.10 10.80
C LEU A 56 -29.62 -12.00 9.68
N ILE A 57 -29.98 -12.39 8.45
CA ILE A 57 -29.08 -12.30 7.30
C ILE A 57 -28.80 -10.83 6.94
N SER A 58 -29.82 -9.97 7.03
CA SER A 58 -29.65 -8.53 6.81
C SER A 58 -28.69 -7.94 7.84
N GLU A 59 -28.90 -8.25 9.11
CA GLU A 59 -28.09 -7.77 10.23
C GLU A 59 -26.62 -8.20 10.09
N ARG A 60 -26.40 -9.46 9.70
CA ARG A 60 -25.05 -9.98 9.45
C ARG A 60 -24.29 -9.19 8.38
N ARG A 61 -24.97 -8.66 7.35
CA ARG A 61 -24.33 -7.82 6.34
C ARG A 61 -23.95 -6.45 6.89
N GLY A 62 -24.79 -5.86 7.74
CA GLY A 62 -24.48 -4.60 8.41
C GLY A 62 -23.26 -4.74 9.33
N VAL A 63 -23.24 -5.77 10.18
CA VAL A 63 -22.10 -6.06 11.08
C VAL A 63 -20.81 -6.31 10.30
N GLN A 64 -20.89 -7.04 9.17
CA GLN A 64 -19.72 -7.24 8.30
C GLN A 64 -19.21 -5.93 7.71
N ASN A 65 -20.10 -5.07 7.20
CA ASN A 65 -19.72 -3.77 6.66
C ASN A 65 -19.07 -2.88 7.72
N ALA A 66 -19.59 -2.90 8.95
CA ALA A 66 -19.01 -2.16 10.08
C ALA A 66 -17.61 -2.70 10.44
N ALA A 67 -17.43 -4.01 10.51
CA ALA A 67 -16.14 -4.64 10.76
C ALA A 67 -15.12 -4.31 9.66
N ASP A 68 -15.51 -4.41 8.38
CA ASP A 68 -14.66 -4.09 7.24
C ASP A 68 -14.23 -2.62 7.25
N ALA A 69 -15.17 -1.71 7.53
CA ALA A 69 -14.88 -0.28 7.65
C ALA A 69 -13.91 0.01 8.81
N ALA A 70 -14.16 -0.57 9.98
CA ALA A 70 -13.31 -0.40 11.17
C ALA A 70 -11.89 -0.94 10.95
N ALA A 71 -11.75 -2.13 10.35
CA ALA A 71 -10.46 -2.72 10.03
C ALA A 71 -9.68 -1.84 9.02
N LEU A 72 -10.35 -1.34 7.98
CA LEU A 72 -9.71 -0.52 6.95
C LEU A 72 -9.27 0.84 7.52
N VAL A 73 -10.09 1.47 8.35
CA VAL A 73 -9.75 2.73 9.03
C VAL A 73 -8.56 2.55 9.97
N ALA A 74 -8.56 1.50 10.79
CA ALA A 74 -7.44 1.22 11.68
C ALA A 74 -6.15 0.93 10.90
N ALA A 75 -6.21 0.10 9.84
CA ALA A 75 -5.04 -0.19 9.01
C ALA A 75 -4.50 1.08 8.34
N ARG A 76 -5.39 1.95 7.86
CA ARG A 76 -5.03 3.23 7.23
C ARG A 76 -4.40 4.20 8.21
N LEU A 77 -4.83 4.23 9.47
CA LEU A 77 -4.21 5.06 10.49
C LEU A 77 -2.84 4.51 10.90
N ARG A 78 -2.71 3.19 11.04
CA ARG A 78 -1.43 2.53 11.32
C ARG A 78 -0.43 2.66 10.18
N SER A 79 -0.88 2.61 8.93
CA SER A 79 -0.02 2.88 7.76
C SER A 79 0.49 4.33 7.72
N ARG A 80 -0.15 5.25 8.45
CA ARG A 80 0.23 6.67 8.59
C ARG A 80 0.99 6.98 9.88
N GLY A 81 1.40 5.95 10.62
CA GLY A 81 2.18 6.10 11.85
C GLY A 81 1.38 6.52 13.10
N ALA A 82 0.05 6.46 13.07
CA ALA A 82 -0.77 6.71 14.27
C ALA A 82 -0.56 5.62 15.33
N THR A 83 -0.69 5.95 16.62
CA THR A 83 -0.63 4.96 17.71
C THR A 83 -1.81 3.99 17.64
N GLU A 84 -1.67 2.81 18.26
CA GLU A 84 -2.77 1.83 18.34
C GLU A 84 -3.99 2.39 19.09
N GLU A 85 -3.77 3.20 20.11
CA GLU A 85 -4.83 3.90 20.86
C GLU A 85 -5.64 4.84 19.96
N ALA A 86 -4.99 5.58 19.07
CA ALA A 86 -5.69 6.46 18.12
C ALA A 86 -6.43 5.65 17.04
N ALA A 87 -5.83 4.54 16.58
CA ALA A 87 -6.44 3.68 15.58
C ALA A 87 -7.65 2.89 16.14
N THR A 88 -7.60 2.46 17.40
CA THR A 88 -8.72 1.79 18.09
C THR A 88 -9.89 2.73 18.31
N ALA A 89 -9.63 3.94 18.83
CA ALA A 89 -10.66 4.93 19.04
C ALA A 89 -11.41 5.26 17.74
N ALA A 90 -10.69 5.41 16.63
CA ALA A 90 -11.30 5.62 15.32
C ALA A 90 -12.10 4.41 14.84
N ALA A 91 -11.56 3.18 14.97
CA ALA A 91 -12.28 1.96 14.61
C ALA A 91 -13.60 1.81 15.39
N LEU A 92 -13.60 2.07 16.70
CA LEU A 92 -14.79 2.05 17.54
C LEU A 92 -15.82 3.10 17.12
N ALA A 93 -15.39 4.32 16.81
CA ALA A 93 -16.28 5.36 16.29
C ALA A 93 -16.96 4.94 14.99
N TYR A 94 -16.21 4.29 14.07
CA TYR A 94 -16.79 3.76 12.84
C TYR A 94 -17.80 2.64 13.07
N VAL A 95 -17.59 1.78 14.06
CA VAL A 95 -18.60 0.75 14.42
C VAL A 95 -19.86 1.43 14.97
N ALA A 96 -19.71 2.40 15.88
CA ALA A 96 -20.83 3.16 16.44
C ALA A 96 -21.62 3.93 15.38
N ASP A 97 -20.93 4.60 14.45
CA ASP A 97 -21.53 5.33 13.33
C ASP A 97 -22.29 4.43 12.35
N ASN A 98 -21.98 3.13 12.32
CA ASN A 98 -22.71 2.12 11.56
C ASN A 98 -23.87 1.49 12.36
N GLU A 99 -24.39 2.18 13.38
CA GLU A 99 -25.52 1.76 14.23
C GLU A 99 -25.21 0.61 15.21
N TYR A 100 -23.92 0.35 15.50
CA TYR A 100 -23.46 -0.74 16.37
C TYR A 100 -22.77 -0.26 17.66
N ASP A 101 -23.19 0.87 18.23
CA ASP A 101 -22.62 1.50 19.45
C ASP A 101 -22.70 0.61 20.72
N GLY A 102 -23.53 -0.43 20.70
CA GLY A 102 -23.65 -1.43 21.77
C GLY A 102 -22.99 -2.78 21.47
N ALA A 103 -22.36 -2.93 20.30
CA ALA A 103 -21.71 -4.18 19.92
C ALA A 103 -20.44 -4.40 20.75
N THR A 104 -20.14 -5.67 21.04
CA THR A 104 -18.83 -6.02 21.58
C THR A 104 -17.84 -6.02 20.43
N VAL A 105 -16.84 -5.13 20.49
CA VAL A 105 -15.79 -5.00 19.48
C VAL A 105 -14.47 -5.45 20.07
N ASP A 106 -13.82 -6.40 19.41
CA ASP A 106 -12.46 -6.81 19.70
C ASP A 106 -11.54 -6.38 18.56
N ILE A 107 -10.40 -5.77 18.90
CA ILE A 107 -9.44 -5.24 17.92
C ILE A 107 -8.06 -5.77 18.27
N GLU A 108 -7.52 -6.59 17.38
CA GLU A 108 -6.19 -7.15 17.50
C GLU A 108 -5.24 -6.49 16.47
N TYR A 109 -4.13 -5.95 16.95
CA TYR A 109 -3.02 -5.47 16.11
C TYR A 109 -1.91 -6.50 16.07
N ASN A 110 -1.43 -6.81 14.86
CA ASN A 110 -0.31 -7.69 14.64
C ASN A 110 0.57 -7.11 13.52
N ASP A 111 1.71 -6.52 13.87
CA ASP A 111 2.67 -5.82 13.01
C ASP A 111 2.06 -4.88 11.97
N TYR A 112 1.53 -5.45 10.89
CA TYR A 112 1.04 -4.85 9.65
C TYR A 112 -0.39 -5.27 9.32
N ARG A 113 -1.07 -5.86 10.28
CA ARG A 113 -2.42 -6.39 10.20
C ARG A 113 -3.22 -5.86 11.36
N VAL A 114 -4.46 -5.49 11.08
CA VAL A 114 -5.48 -5.25 12.10
C VAL A 114 -6.65 -6.16 11.83
N THR A 115 -7.07 -6.90 12.84
CA THR A 115 -8.27 -7.73 12.82
C THR A 115 -9.30 -7.09 13.73
N VAL A 116 -10.50 -6.87 13.21
CA VAL A 116 -11.63 -6.32 13.95
C VAL A 116 -12.74 -7.36 13.95
N SER A 117 -13.19 -7.76 15.13
CA SER A 117 -14.32 -8.64 15.35
C SER A 117 -15.45 -7.87 16.01
N VAL A 118 -16.61 -7.83 15.37
CA VAL A 118 -17.80 -7.14 15.86
C VAL A 118 -18.87 -8.18 16.16
N ARG A 119 -19.36 -8.18 17.39
CA ARG A 119 -20.41 -9.07 17.89
C ARG A 119 -21.61 -8.27 18.34
N GLN A 120 -22.75 -8.50 17.72
CA GLN A 120 -24.03 -7.85 18.00
C GLN A 120 -25.06 -8.88 18.47
N GLU A 121 -25.78 -8.54 19.54
CA GLU A 121 -26.95 -9.31 19.98
C GLU A 121 -28.19 -8.84 19.22
N VAL A 122 -28.95 -9.79 18.67
CA VAL A 122 -30.11 -9.54 17.82
C VAL A 122 -31.33 -10.21 18.43
N PRO A 123 -32.34 -9.45 18.92
CA PRO A 123 -33.50 -10.04 19.55
C PRO A 123 -34.36 -10.78 18.49
N PRO A 124 -34.74 -12.06 18.72
CA PRO A 124 -35.65 -12.78 17.84
C PRO A 124 -37.09 -12.27 17.97
N PHE A 125 -37.85 -12.21 16.87
CA PHE A 125 -39.26 -11.79 16.92
C PHE A 125 -40.23 -12.97 17.06
N PHE A 126 -40.26 -13.89 16.08
CA PHE A 126 -41.26 -14.96 16.06
C PHE A 126 -40.74 -16.26 16.68
N ILE A 127 -39.48 -16.58 16.44
CA ILE A 127 -38.83 -17.78 16.96
C ILE A 127 -38.56 -17.70 18.47
N GLY A 128 -38.60 -16.50 19.06
CA GLY A 128 -38.54 -16.28 20.51
C GLY A 128 -39.60 -17.06 21.30
N VAL A 129 -40.71 -17.45 20.65
CA VAL A 129 -41.75 -18.32 21.24
C VAL A 129 -41.29 -19.78 21.36
N LEU A 130 -40.41 -20.25 20.46
CA LEU A 130 -39.96 -21.64 20.40
C LEU A 130 -38.54 -21.84 20.92
N TYR A 131 -37.71 -20.80 20.89
CA TYR A 131 -36.31 -20.82 21.26
C TYR A 131 -35.94 -19.55 22.01
N THR A 132 -35.36 -19.71 23.21
CA THR A 132 -34.98 -18.61 24.10
C THR A 132 -33.46 -18.52 24.31
N GLY A 133 -32.66 -19.12 23.44
CA GLY A 133 -31.20 -19.01 23.51
C GLY A 133 -30.68 -17.76 22.80
N ASP A 134 -29.37 -17.53 22.92
CA ASP A 134 -28.71 -16.36 22.38
C ASP A 134 -28.75 -16.32 20.85
N TRP A 135 -29.18 -15.18 20.32
CA TRP A 135 -29.20 -14.89 18.88
C TRP A 135 -28.18 -13.80 18.61
N VAL A 136 -27.00 -14.20 18.13
CA VAL A 136 -25.86 -13.30 17.91
C VAL A 136 -25.44 -13.30 16.45
N THR A 137 -25.09 -12.12 15.95
CA THR A 137 -24.40 -11.94 14.68
C THR A 137 -22.97 -11.53 14.98
N GLU A 138 -22.04 -12.24 14.36
CA GLU A 138 -20.61 -11.96 14.50
C GLU A 138 -19.99 -11.87 13.12
N ALA A 139 -19.17 -10.83 12.93
CA ALA A 139 -18.37 -10.65 11.75
C ALA A 139 -16.93 -10.37 12.16
N THR A 140 -15.99 -10.83 11.33
CA THR A 140 -14.58 -10.55 11.50
C THR A 140 -14.03 -10.03 10.18
N ALA A 141 -13.28 -8.95 10.26
CA ALA A 141 -12.63 -8.33 9.13
C ALA A 141 -11.16 -8.13 9.44
N THR A 142 -10.31 -8.36 8.43
CA THR A 142 -8.88 -8.20 8.58
C THR A 142 -8.36 -7.30 7.48
N ALA A 143 -7.75 -6.19 7.88
CA ALA A 143 -7.05 -5.29 6.96
C ALA A 143 -5.54 -5.41 7.18
N THR A 144 -4.79 -5.31 6.09
CA THR A 144 -3.32 -5.41 6.11
C THR A 144 -2.76 -4.15 5.46
N TRP A 145 -1.72 -3.55 6.05
CA TRP A 145 -0.99 -2.44 5.46
C TRP A 145 0.49 -2.82 5.38
N THR A 146 1.16 -2.57 4.25
CA THR A 146 2.59 -2.84 4.14
C THR A 146 3.35 -1.53 4.32
N PRO A 147 4.11 -1.33 5.39
CA PRO A 147 5.07 -0.25 5.43
C PRO A 147 6.29 -0.68 4.63
N ILE A 148 6.71 0.16 3.71
CA ILE A 148 7.89 -0.10 2.92
C ILE A 148 9.03 0.57 3.66
N GLN A 149 9.72 -0.22 4.44
CA GLN A 149 10.84 0.22 5.26
C GLN A 149 11.98 -0.77 5.06
N THR A 150 12.60 -0.74 3.88
CA THR A 150 13.94 -1.31 3.72
C THR A 150 14.97 -0.29 4.20
N PRO A 151 16.14 -0.72 4.69
CA PRO A 151 17.26 0.21 4.88
C PRO A 151 17.65 0.77 3.51
N TYR A 152 17.22 2.01 3.26
CA TYR A 152 17.55 2.76 2.06
C TYR A 152 18.96 3.30 2.18
N ALA A 153 19.80 2.99 1.18
CA ALA A 153 21.08 3.65 1.00
C ALA A 153 20.90 5.00 0.30
N LEU A 154 19.87 5.14 -0.53
CA LEU A 154 19.46 6.38 -1.17
C LEU A 154 17.95 6.55 -1.00
N ILE A 155 17.55 7.68 -0.45
CA ILE A 155 16.15 8.00 -0.19
C ILE A 155 15.82 9.41 -0.70
N ALA A 156 14.76 9.52 -1.47
CA ALA A 156 14.17 10.78 -1.89
C ALA A 156 12.79 10.92 -1.24
N LEU A 157 12.68 11.85 -0.28
CA LEU A 157 11.46 12.05 0.50
C LEU A 157 10.50 13.08 -0.09
N GLY A 158 10.97 13.86 -1.08
CA GLY A 158 10.16 14.85 -1.77
C GLY A 158 8.95 14.21 -2.45
N HIS A 159 7.82 14.92 -2.44
CA HIS A 159 6.55 14.50 -3.04
C HIS A 159 6.19 15.36 -4.26
N ASP A 160 7.21 15.93 -4.90
CA ASP A 160 7.03 16.82 -6.06
C ASP A 160 6.56 16.03 -7.30
N PRO A 161 5.89 16.69 -8.26
CA PRO A 161 5.51 16.09 -9.54
C PRO A 161 6.73 15.77 -10.43
N ALA A 162 7.93 16.19 -10.01
CA ALA A 162 9.18 15.81 -10.62
C ALA A 162 9.60 14.41 -10.13
N PRO A 163 10.33 13.62 -10.94
CA PRO A 163 10.88 12.36 -10.47
C PRO A 163 11.79 12.60 -9.28
N GLY A 164 11.59 11.83 -8.20
CA GLY A 164 12.37 11.98 -6.98
C GLY A 164 13.80 11.47 -7.17
N ILE A 165 13.97 10.38 -7.94
CA ILE A 165 15.27 9.85 -8.32
C ILE A 165 15.27 9.64 -9.84
N THR A 166 16.25 10.24 -10.52
CA THR A 166 16.46 10.02 -11.95
C THR A 166 17.87 9.51 -12.20
N PHE A 167 17.97 8.32 -12.79
CA PHE A 167 19.22 7.81 -13.33
C PHE A 167 19.35 8.26 -14.78
N SER A 168 20.32 9.12 -15.06
CA SER A 168 20.58 9.60 -16.43
C SER A 168 21.94 9.11 -16.91
N GLY A 169 22.01 8.65 -18.16
CA GLY A 169 23.28 8.26 -18.76
C GLY A 169 23.13 7.53 -20.08
N LEU A 170 24.27 7.36 -20.77
CA LEU A 170 24.40 6.45 -21.90
C LEU A 170 25.20 5.23 -21.45
N ASN A 171 24.90 4.06 -22.03
CA ASN A 171 25.58 2.80 -21.69
C ASN A 171 27.09 3.01 -21.81
N ALA A 172 27.80 2.95 -20.68
CA ALA A 172 29.24 3.06 -20.64
C ALA A 172 29.80 1.73 -20.13
N PRO A 173 30.66 1.02 -20.89
CA PRO A 173 31.22 -0.27 -20.46
C PRO A 173 32.11 -0.19 -19.21
N GLN A 174 32.43 1.02 -18.73
CA GLN A 174 33.19 1.25 -17.51
C GLN A 174 32.53 2.24 -16.54
N GLY A 175 31.30 2.73 -16.81
CA GLY A 175 30.66 3.74 -15.97
C GLY A 175 29.25 3.36 -15.56
N GLY A 176 28.89 3.68 -14.31
CA GLY A 176 27.57 3.37 -13.77
C GLY A 176 27.47 3.63 -12.28
N ILE A 177 26.24 3.68 -11.77
CA ILE A 177 25.98 3.89 -10.35
C ILE A 177 25.88 2.52 -9.68
N THR A 178 26.76 2.27 -8.70
CA THR A 178 26.72 1.06 -7.87
C THR A 178 26.36 1.42 -6.45
N ILE A 179 25.22 0.91 -5.96
CA ILE A 179 24.77 1.05 -4.58
C ILE A 179 24.74 -0.34 -3.97
N GLN A 180 25.70 -0.62 -3.10
CA GLN A 180 25.84 -1.93 -2.48
C GLN A 180 26.47 -1.78 -1.09
N CYS A 181 26.16 -2.71 -0.20
CA CYS A 181 26.77 -2.78 1.12
C CYS A 181 28.19 -3.35 1.06
N ASP A 182 29.01 -2.97 2.03
CA ASP A 182 30.33 -3.54 2.27
C ASP A 182 30.34 -4.25 3.65
N PRO A 183 30.48 -5.59 3.72
CA PRO A 183 30.67 -6.52 2.60
C PRO A 183 29.39 -6.72 1.75
N PRO A 184 29.54 -7.18 0.49
CA PRO A 184 28.43 -7.54 -0.40
C PRO A 184 27.44 -8.51 0.25
N MET A 185 26.20 -8.08 0.44
CA MET A 185 25.08 -8.92 0.90
C MET A 185 23.90 -8.81 -0.06
N GLN A 186 23.11 -9.88 -0.18
CA GLN A 186 21.89 -9.83 -0.98
C GLN A 186 20.85 -8.90 -0.34
N ASN A 187 20.10 -8.19 -1.19
CA ASN A 187 19.02 -7.25 -0.81
C ASN A 187 19.49 -6.06 0.06
N CYS A 188 20.75 -5.65 -0.09
CA CYS A 188 21.35 -4.58 0.69
C CYS A 188 21.73 -3.40 -0.19
N GLY A 189 21.48 -2.17 0.27
CA GLY A 189 21.64 -0.96 -0.52
C GLY A 189 20.43 -0.66 -1.39
N SER A 190 19.24 -0.62 -0.77
CA SER A 190 17.99 -0.29 -1.49
C SER A 190 17.89 1.19 -1.79
N ILE A 191 17.09 1.54 -2.80
CA ILE A 191 16.71 2.93 -3.08
C ILE A 191 15.21 3.11 -2.95
N GLY A 192 14.82 4.30 -2.50
CA GLY A 192 13.42 4.64 -2.22
C GLY A 192 13.09 6.06 -2.63
N SER A 193 11.95 6.26 -3.26
CA SER A 193 11.45 7.59 -3.63
C SER A 193 9.98 7.72 -3.25
N ASN A 194 9.62 8.86 -2.64
CA ASN A 194 8.23 9.30 -2.42
C ASN A 194 7.57 9.88 -3.68
N SER A 195 8.34 10.04 -4.75
CA SER A 195 7.89 10.38 -6.10
C SER A 195 8.29 9.26 -7.07
N ASP A 196 8.35 9.55 -8.37
CA ASP A 196 8.77 8.58 -9.39
C ASP A 196 10.26 8.23 -9.27
N VAL A 197 10.62 7.05 -9.78
CA VAL A 197 12.00 6.66 -10.09
C VAL A 197 12.11 6.46 -11.60
N THR A 198 12.92 7.29 -12.25
CA THR A 198 12.99 7.34 -13.72
C THR A 198 14.37 7.03 -14.27
N PHE A 199 14.40 6.54 -15.51
CA PHE A 199 15.64 6.22 -16.24
C PHE A 199 15.68 7.00 -17.55
N ASN A 200 16.60 7.95 -17.67
CA ASN A 200 16.77 8.75 -18.88
C ASN A 200 17.95 8.26 -19.71
N GLY A 201 17.68 7.87 -20.96
CA GLY A 201 18.66 7.26 -21.86
C GLY A 201 18.81 5.76 -21.62
N ASN A 202 20.04 5.31 -21.40
CA ASN A 202 20.34 3.90 -21.11
C ASN A 202 21.48 3.84 -20.08
N PRO A 203 21.25 4.23 -18.81
CA PRO A 203 22.28 4.21 -17.78
C PRO A 203 22.64 2.77 -17.39
N SER A 204 23.93 2.51 -17.18
CA SER A 204 24.43 1.29 -16.56
C SER A 204 24.57 1.45 -15.04
N GLY A 205 24.38 0.37 -14.28
CA GLY A 205 24.49 0.41 -12.82
C GLY A 205 24.14 -0.90 -12.13
N TYR A 206 24.36 -0.95 -10.82
CA TYR A 206 23.97 -2.06 -9.97
C TYR A 206 23.43 -1.57 -8.63
N ILE A 207 22.24 -2.04 -8.25
CA ILE A 207 21.67 -1.80 -6.91
C ILE A 207 21.57 -3.14 -6.19
N GLY A 208 22.25 -3.32 -5.07
CA GLY A 208 22.22 -4.58 -4.31
C GLY A 208 20.86 -4.87 -3.67
N GLY A 209 20.06 -3.83 -3.42
CA GLY A 209 18.74 -3.90 -2.78
C GLY A 209 17.55 -3.73 -3.73
N ASN A 210 16.44 -3.28 -3.16
CA ASN A 210 15.19 -3.00 -3.87
C ASN A 210 15.23 -1.60 -4.53
N ILE A 211 14.42 -1.44 -5.57
CA ILE A 211 14.06 -0.14 -6.15
C ILE A 211 12.58 0.08 -5.84
N SER A 212 12.28 1.07 -4.99
CA SER A 212 10.92 1.37 -4.55
C SER A 212 10.56 2.80 -4.94
N ALA A 213 9.50 2.95 -5.72
CA ALA A 213 8.90 4.25 -6.01
C ALA A 213 7.46 4.27 -5.50
N VAL A 214 7.12 5.25 -4.67
CA VAL A 214 5.72 5.54 -4.33
C VAL A 214 4.95 5.95 -5.57
N GLY A 215 5.61 6.76 -6.41
CA GLY A 215 5.14 7.08 -7.75
C GLY A 215 5.36 5.94 -8.75
N ALA A 216 5.48 6.30 -10.03
CA ALA A 216 5.81 5.38 -11.09
C ALA A 216 7.28 4.94 -11.03
N LEU A 217 7.52 3.70 -11.43
CA LEU A 217 8.86 3.21 -11.74
C LEU A 217 8.93 2.99 -13.25
N ASP A 218 9.84 3.70 -13.92
CA ASP A 218 10.14 3.45 -15.33
C ASP A 218 10.69 2.05 -15.54
N SER A 219 10.53 1.51 -16.75
CA SER A 219 11.12 0.22 -17.12
C SER A 219 12.63 0.26 -16.92
N VAL A 220 13.12 -0.54 -15.98
CA VAL A 220 14.56 -0.61 -15.67
C VAL A 220 15.32 -1.10 -16.91
N PRO A 221 16.31 -0.35 -17.42
CA PRO A 221 17.10 -0.75 -18.58
C PRO A 221 17.88 -2.05 -18.33
N SER A 222 18.15 -2.84 -19.36
CA SER A 222 18.88 -4.11 -19.23
C SER A 222 20.34 -3.97 -18.78
N SER A 223 20.92 -2.78 -18.96
CA SER A 223 22.25 -2.41 -18.47
C SER A 223 22.26 -2.01 -16.99
N PHE A 224 21.08 -1.86 -16.37
CA PHE A 224 20.91 -1.48 -14.98
C PHE A 224 20.41 -2.68 -14.17
N GLN A 225 21.30 -3.29 -13.40
CA GLN A 225 21.02 -4.49 -12.65
C GLN A 225 20.55 -4.16 -11.23
N TYR A 226 19.71 -5.01 -10.65
CA TYR A 226 19.27 -4.91 -9.27
C TYR A 226 19.19 -6.29 -8.62
N GLY A 227 19.49 -6.37 -7.33
CA GLY A 227 19.51 -7.62 -6.56
C GLY A 227 18.15 -8.00 -5.99
N GLY A 228 17.27 -7.03 -5.74
CA GLY A 228 15.97 -7.23 -5.09
C GLY A 228 14.78 -7.09 -6.04
N ILE A 229 13.71 -6.43 -5.57
CA ILE A 229 12.51 -6.13 -6.36
C ILE A 229 12.54 -4.67 -6.82
N ALA A 230 12.12 -4.44 -8.06
CA ALA A 230 11.92 -3.10 -8.60
C ALA A 230 10.41 -2.88 -8.83
N ALA A 231 9.79 -1.98 -8.06
CA ALA A 231 8.36 -1.70 -8.15
C ALA A 231 8.01 -0.22 -7.92
N GLY A 232 7.02 0.25 -8.70
CA GLY A 232 6.29 1.51 -8.46
C GLY A 232 4.99 1.27 -7.67
N GLY A 233 4.27 2.34 -7.34
CA GLY A 233 2.99 2.29 -6.62
C GLY A 233 3.11 1.81 -5.16
N GLN A 234 4.27 2.04 -4.58
CA GLN A 234 4.63 1.66 -3.22
C GLN A 234 4.04 2.66 -2.19
N GLY A 235 3.93 2.28 -0.91
CA GLY A 235 3.50 3.19 0.16
C GLY A 235 4.57 4.19 0.58
N ASP A 236 4.14 5.35 1.12
CA ASP A 236 5.01 6.46 1.49
C ASP A 236 6.18 6.04 2.41
N ILE A 237 7.37 6.54 2.08
CA ILE A 237 8.55 6.38 2.91
C ILE A 237 8.58 7.53 3.91
N LEU A 238 8.51 7.16 5.20
CA LEU A 238 8.61 8.11 6.30
C LEU A 238 10.01 8.74 6.34
N ASP A 239 10.07 10.04 6.66
CA ASP A 239 11.33 10.73 6.87
C ASP A 239 12.01 10.18 8.14
N PRO A 240 13.15 9.48 8.02
CA PRO A 240 13.87 8.94 9.17
C PRO A 240 14.44 10.04 10.08
N PHE A 241 14.43 11.30 9.62
CA PHE A 241 14.97 12.47 10.30
C PHE A 241 13.88 13.47 10.73
N ALA A 242 12.60 13.11 10.68
CA ALA A 242 11.46 14.01 10.97
C ALA A 242 11.52 14.72 12.34
N GLY A 243 12.19 14.12 13.33
CA GLY A 243 12.37 14.68 14.68
C GLY A 243 13.72 15.37 14.92
N THR A 244 14.59 15.42 13.90
CA THR A 244 15.92 16.02 14.02
C THR A 244 15.92 17.44 13.48
N PRO A 245 16.53 18.41 14.17
CA PRO A 245 16.68 19.76 13.64
C PRO A 245 17.41 19.71 12.30
N LYS A 246 16.88 20.44 11.29
CA LYS A 246 17.57 20.60 10.01
C LYS A 246 19.01 21.01 10.27
N PRO A 247 20.00 20.38 9.61
CA PRO A 247 21.38 20.78 9.73
C PRO A 247 21.55 22.26 9.43
N GLU A 248 22.08 22.98 10.42
CA GLU A 248 22.56 24.33 10.23
C GLU A 248 23.87 24.25 9.46
N CYS A 249 23.79 24.16 8.13
CA CYS A 249 24.93 24.11 7.21
C CYS A 249 25.76 25.42 7.27
N LYS A 250 26.39 25.72 8.41
CA LYS A 250 27.05 26.99 8.73
C LYS A 250 28.57 26.89 8.58
N ASP A 251 29.16 25.77 8.98
CA ASP A 251 30.60 25.57 8.94
C ASP A 251 31.04 25.14 7.54
N LYS A 252 32.05 25.82 6.97
CA LYS A 252 32.57 25.46 5.65
C LYS A 252 33.26 24.10 5.70
N GLY A 253 32.87 23.20 4.80
CA GLY A 253 33.56 21.93 4.60
C GLY A 253 34.95 22.17 4.00
N LYS A 254 35.93 21.33 4.38
CA LYS A 254 37.29 21.38 3.83
C LYS A 254 37.47 20.31 2.77
N ILE A 255 38.14 20.65 1.68
CA ILE A 255 38.64 19.69 0.67
C ILE A 255 40.16 19.58 0.86
N THR A 256 40.67 18.36 1.02
CA THR A 256 42.12 18.07 0.97
C THR A 256 42.41 17.11 -0.16
N ILE A 257 43.46 17.38 -0.93
CA ILE A 257 43.87 16.52 -2.06
C ILE A 257 45.07 15.69 -1.61
N ASP A 258 45.00 14.38 -1.79
CA ASP A 258 46.14 13.50 -1.50
C ASP A 258 47.13 13.40 -2.67
N ASP A 259 48.28 12.77 -2.43
CA ASP A 259 49.33 12.59 -3.44
C ASP A 259 48.88 11.76 -4.66
N GLN A 260 47.75 11.05 -4.56
CA GLN A 260 47.17 10.25 -5.64
C GLN A 260 46.18 11.06 -6.49
N GLY A 261 45.82 12.28 -6.07
CA GLY A 261 44.84 13.14 -6.71
C GLY A 261 43.40 12.87 -6.30
N ARG A 262 43.19 12.24 -5.14
CA ARG A 262 41.87 11.98 -4.54
C ARG A 262 41.49 13.15 -3.63
N TRP A 263 40.23 13.54 -3.69
CA TRP A 263 39.70 14.64 -2.88
C TRP A 263 39.02 14.09 -1.65
N HIS A 264 39.47 14.50 -0.48
CA HIS A 264 38.90 14.15 0.81
C HIS A 264 38.05 15.33 1.30
N LEU A 265 36.76 15.10 1.46
CA LEU A 265 35.78 16.07 1.93
C LEU A 265 35.51 15.79 3.41
N SER A 266 35.49 16.85 4.22
CA SER A 266 35.06 16.80 5.62
C SER A 266 33.61 17.32 5.75
N PRO A 267 32.84 16.90 6.77
CA PRO A 267 31.48 17.40 6.98
C PRO A 267 31.44 18.93 7.03
N GLY A 268 30.45 19.54 6.38
CA GLY A 268 30.32 21.00 6.28
C GLY A 268 29.65 21.48 4.99
N LEU A 269 29.61 22.80 4.81
CA LEU A 269 29.01 23.51 3.67
C LEU A 269 30.00 23.67 2.52
N TYR A 270 29.53 23.30 1.33
CA TYR A 270 30.20 23.43 0.04
C TYR A 270 29.33 24.25 -0.91
N THR A 271 29.80 25.42 -1.30
CA THR A 271 29.09 26.31 -2.23
C THR A 271 29.60 26.14 -3.66
N ASP A 272 28.69 25.99 -4.63
CA ASP A 272 28.98 25.79 -6.07
C ASP A 272 29.98 24.64 -6.33
N PHE A 273 29.89 23.58 -5.51
CA PHE A 273 30.73 22.41 -5.68
C PHE A 273 30.40 21.70 -6.99
N GLN A 274 31.42 21.52 -7.81
CA GLN A 274 31.37 20.68 -9.00
C GLN A 274 32.56 19.73 -8.99
N ALA A 275 32.27 18.44 -8.97
CA ALA A 275 33.25 17.39 -9.29
C ALA A 275 33.34 17.14 -10.81
N SER A 276 32.91 18.10 -11.64
CA SER A 276 32.97 18.05 -13.11
C SER A 276 33.46 19.40 -13.64
N ALA A 277 34.53 19.39 -14.44
CA ALA A 277 35.17 20.61 -14.95
C ALA A 277 34.24 21.49 -15.81
N PRO A 278 34.50 22.82 -15.88
CA PRO A 278 34.28 23.59 -17.10
C PRO A 278 35.53 23.60 -18.01
N THR A 279 35.28 23.48 -19.32
CA THR A 279 36.24 23.34 -20.44
C THR A 279 37.22 24.53 -20.60
N PRO A 280 38.52 24.29 -20.90
CA PRO A 280 39.45 25.36 -21.28
C PRO A 280 39.24 25.82 -22.73
N THR A 281 39.24 27.13 -22.98
CA THR A 281 39.50 27.71 -24.31
C THR A 281 41.01 27.88 -24.52
N PRO A 282 41.53 27.77 -25.75
CA PRO A 282 42.94 27.43 -26.00
C PRO A 282 43.88 28.62 -25.78
N THR A 283 45.02 28.38 -25.14
CA THR A 283 46.16 29.31 -25.17
C THR A 283 46.91 29.18 -26.51
N PRO A 284 47.22 30.29 -27.20
CA PRO A 284 48.31 30.31 -28.16
C PRO A 284 49.63 30.64 -27.45
N GLY A 285 50.68 29.87 -27.75
CA GLY A 285 52.06 30.36 -27.73
C GLY A 285 52.93 30.07 -26.50
N ASP A 286 53.91 29.20 -26.74
CA ASP A 286 55.34 29.47 -26.58
C ASP A 286 56.04 29.33 -25.22
N GLY A 287 57.27 28.78 -25.29
CA GLY A 287 58.38 29.18 -24.43
C GLY A 287 58.66 28.33 -23.18
N GLY A 288 59.78 27.61 -23.20
CA GLY A 288 60.26 26.78 -22.10
C GLY A 288 60.78 27.53 -20.85
N GLY A 289 61.15 26.77 -19.83
CA GLY A 289 61.94 27.30 -18.70
C GLY A 289 61.78 26.54 -17.38
N LYS A 290 62.79 25.74 -17.02
CA LYS A 290 62.98 25.18 -15.68
C LYS A 290 63.30 26.29 -14.66
N GLY A 291 62.90 26.10 -13.40
CA GLY A 291 63.52 26.80 -12.25
C GLY A 291 62.64 26.82 -11.02
N GLY A 292 63.09 26.21 -9.92
CA GLY A 292 62.31 25.99 -8.70
C GLY A 292 62.27 27.15 -7.70
N GLY A 293 61.50 26.96 -6.64
CA GLY A 293 61.47 27.82 -5.46
C GLY A 293 60.47 27.32 -4.42
N LYS A 294 60.97 26.87 -3.26
CA LYS A 294 60.19 26.68 -2.03
C LYS A 294 59.79 28.07 -1.50
N GLY A 295 58.50 28.28 -1.27
CA GLY A 295 57.97 29.45 -0.57
C GLY A 295 56.88 29.01 0.40
N SER A 296 57.17 29.10 1.69
CA SER A 296 56.20 29.07 2.78
C SER A 296 55.36 30.36 2.71
N GLY A 297 54.03 30.25 2.80
CA GLY A 297 53.13 31.39 2.79
C GLY A 297 51.75 31.01 3.33
N ASN A 298 51.50 31.45 4.57
CA ASN A 298 50.18 31.51 5.19
C ASN A 298 49.35 32.57 4.43
N GLY A 299 48.17 32.20 3.93
CA GLY A 299 47.33 33.12 3.16
C GLY A 299 45.87 32.65 3.11
N GLY A 300 45.02 33.31 3.89
CA GLY A 300 43.58 33.30 3.65
C GLY A 300 43.31 33.93 2.28
N GLY A 301 42.56 33.22 1.45
CA GLY A 301 42.22 33.66 0.09
C GLY A 301 41.04 32.89 -0.43
N SER A 302 39.89 33.56 -0.49
CA SER A 302 38.84 33.27 -1.46
C SER A 302 39.46 33.41 -2.86
N GLY A 303 39.35 32.36 -3.67
CA GLY A 303 39.86 32.37 -5.04
C GLY A 303 39.71 31.01 -5.66
N GLY A 304 38.81 30.91 -6.65
CA GLY A 304 38.77 29.76 -7.55
C GLY A 304 40.13 29.61 -8.22
N SER A 305 40.84 28.55 -7.85
CA SER A 305 42.06 28.10 -8.51
C SER A 305 41.82 26.69 -9.02
N GLY A 306 41.96 26.51 -10.33
CA GLY A 306 41.73 25.25 -11.03
C GLY A 306 42.56 24.11 -10.44
N ALA A 307 41.91 23.29 -9.61
CA ALA A 307 42.41 21.98 -9.27
C ALA A 307 42.11 21.01 -10.43
N PRO A 308 43.02 20.08 -10.76
CA PRO A 308 42.74 19.01 -11.71
C PRO A 308 41.56 18.16 -11.20
N ASN A 309 40.80 17.57 -12.13
CA ASN A 309 39.66 16.71 -11.80
C ASN A 309 40.07 15.63 -10.77
N PRO A 310 39.25 15.40 -9.72
CA PRO A 310 39.53 14.34 -8.77
C PRO A 310 39.60 12.99 -9.47
N LYS A 311 40.55 12.14 -9.07
CA LYS A 311 40.50 10.72 -9.46
C LYS A 311 39.48 9.92 -8.67
N GLU A 312 39.15 10.37 -7.46
CA GLU A 312 38.15 9.82 -6.55
C GLU A 312 37.75 10.93 -5.57
N VAL A 313 36.49 10.95 -5.16
CA VAL A 313 35.99 11.84 -4.10
C VAL A 313 35.62 10.98 -2.89
N ILE A 314 36.25 11.25 -1.75
CA ILE A 314 36.12 10.50 -0.50
C ILE A 314 35.44 11.41 0.53
N PHE A 315 34.33 10.94 1.10
CA PHE A 315 33.67 11.56 2.25
C PHE A 315 34.29 11.02 3.54
N GLU A 316 35.00 11.88 4.26
CA GLU A 316 35.74 11.54 5.49
C GLU A 316 34.84 11.62 6.72
N GLY A 317 34.60 10.46 7.33
CA GLY A 317 33.89 10.33 8.60
C GLY A 317 32.37 10.51 8.50
N PRO A 318 31.64 10.09 9.55
CA PRO A 318 30.19 10.30 9.61
C PRO A 318 29.88 11.79 9.81
N GLY A 319 28.91 12.31 9.09
CA GLY A 319 28.54 13.71 9.21
C GLY A 319 27.65 14.21 8.06
N ILE A 320 27.33 15.50 8.14
CA ILE A 320 26.43 16.16 7.20
C ILE A 320 27.27 16.99 6.22
N PHE A 321 27.07 16.73 4.94
CA PHE A 321 27.74 17.42 3.84
C PHE A 321 26.68 18.23 3.11
N CYS A 322 26.74 19.55 3.28
CA CYS A 322 25.76 20.45 2.69
C CYS A 322 26.30 21.01 1.38
N PHE A 323 25.53 20.93 0.32
CA PHE A 323 25.85 21.48 -0.98
C PHE A 323 24.82 22.56 -1.33
N SER A 324 25.30 23.75 -1.68
CA SER A 324 24.45 24.90 -1.97
C SER A 324 24.94 25.63 -3.22
N GLY A 325 24.02 26.19 -4.01
CA GLY A 325 24.33 27.00 -5.20
C GLY A 325 23.76 26.41 -6.48
N GLU A 326 23.64 27.25 -7.51
CA GLU A 326 22.97 26.93 -8.79
C GLU A 326 23.66 25.79 -9.55
N LYS A 327 24.91 25.50 -9.20
CA LYS A 327 25.72 24.43 -9.80
C LYS A 327 26.20 23.40 -8.79
N ALA A 328 25.58 23.30 -7.62
CA ALA A 328 25.87 22.26 -6.65
C ALA A 328 25.51 20.89 -7.26
N SER A 329 26.50 20.23 -7.86
CA SER A 329 26.31 18.94 -8.53
C SER A 329 27.41 17.96 -8.11
N LEU A 330 26.97 16.78 -7.68
CA LEU A 330 27.81 15.60 -7.61
C LEU A 330 27.71 14.88 -8.96
N SER A 331 28.32 15.47 -9.99
CA SER A 331 28.26 14.93 -11.36
C SER A 331 29.31 13.83 -11.54
N VAL A 332 28.89 12.71 -12.15
CA VAL A 332 29.76 11.61 -12.59
C VAL A 332 30.26 11.85 -14.02
N GLU A 333 30.19 13.08 -14.54
CA GLU A 333 30.92 13.42 -15.77
C GLU A 333 32.40 13.09 -15.55
N ASN A 334 32.91 12.16 -16.37
CA ASN A 334 34.25 11.56 -16.29
C ASN A 334 34.43 10.36 -15.33
N ASN A 335 33.34 9.76 -14.84
CA ASN A 335 33.37 8.47 -14.17
C ASN A 335 34.20 8.45 -12.86
N ILE A 336 34.14 9.54 -12.11
CA ILE A 336 34.90 9.72 -10.88
C ILE A 336 34.22 8.91 -9.77
N PRO A 337 34.88 7.90 -9.19
CA PRO A 337 34.30 7.14 -8.08
C PRO A 337 34.09 8.03 -6.85
N HIS A 338 32.98 7.79 -6.15
CA HIS A 338 32.67 8.38 -4.86
C HIS A 338 32.68 7.30 -3.78
N ARG A 339 33.37 7.55 -2.67
CA ARG A 339 33.47 6.60 -1.54
C ARG A 339 33.11 7.30 -0.24
N SER A 340 32.36 6.62 0.62
CA SER A 340 32.08 7.04 1.99
C SER A 340 32.61 6.00 2.98
N ASN A 341 33.29 6.46 4.04
CA ASN A 341 33.70 5.63 5.17
C ASN A 341 32.85 5.97 6.41
N GLY A 342 31.53 5.78 6.32
CA GLY A 342 30.59 6.02 7.43
C GLY A 342 29.19 6.43 6.98
N GLY A 343 28.30 6.68 7.94
CA GLY A 343 26.99 7.26 7.68
C GLY A 343 27.13 8.71 7.22
N VAL A 344 26.93 8.95 5.93
CA VAL A 344 27.04 10.27 5.30
C VAL A 344 25.66 10.76 4.93
N LEU A 345 25.30 11.95 5.39
CA LEU A 345 24.08 12.64 4.96
C LEU A 345 24.47 13.74 3.97
N LEU A 346 24.09 13.55 2.70
CA LEU A 346 24.24 14.58 1.68
C LEU A 346 22.99 15.46 1.69
N TYR A 347 23.16 16.73 2.00
CA TYR A 347 22.08 17.71 2.08
C TYR A 347 22.22 18.73 0.95
N PHE A 348 21.32 18.70 -0.03
CA PHE A 348 21.32 19.64 -1.15
C PHE A 348 20.29 20.74 -0.90
N THR A 349 20.68 22.00 -1.08
CA THR A 349 19.82 23.20 -0.93
C THR A 349 19.87 24.09 -2.15
#